data_AF-A0A0F5QYA1-F1
#
_entry.id   AF-A0A0F5QYA1-F1
#
_cell.length_a   1.000
_cell.length_b   1.000
_cell.length_c   1.000
_cell.angle_alpha   90.00
_cell.angle_beta   90.00
_cell.angle_gamma   90.00
#
_symmetry.space_group_name_H-M   'P 1'
#
loop_
_entity.id
_entity.type
_entity.pdbx_description
1 polymer ?
#
loop_
_entity_poly.entity_id
_entity_poly.type
_entity_poly.pdbx_seq_one_letter_code
_entity_poly.pdbx_strand_id
1 'polypeptide(L)'
;MLCDIQLTFAAEELSKLAEHPGPIIPLVREFLMDMCRKLPPDRPLILALNQSTLTNRKLLELEKTKNEPFKEMLAGIIASAQLRGEINASIPARMIADLAVQTYDGVLLYWGKGLGDDRLSNQMAISFELFFKGIAP
;
A
#
# COMPACT_ATOMS: atom_id res chain seq x y z
N MET A 1 -6.37 -1.80 14.86
CA MET A 1 -7.61 -1.01 14.69
C MET A 1 -7.67 -0.30 13.34
N LEU A 2 -6.83 0.69 13.04
CA LEU A 2 -6.85 1.32 11.70
C LEU A 2 -6.32 0.37 10.62
N CYS A 3 -5.21 -0.35 10.91
CA CYS A 3 -4.72 -1.44 10.05
C CYS A 3 -5.77 -2.52 9.78
N ASP A 4 -6.66 -2.84 10.72
CA ASP A 4 -7.60 -3.96 10.56
C ASP A 4 -8.69 -3.62 9.56
N ILE A 5 -9.27 -2.43 9.70
CA ILE A 5 -10.30 -1.93 8.77
C ILE A 5 -9.67 -1.69 7.39
N GLN A 6 -8.44 -1.17 7.35
CA GLN A 6 -7.72 -0.94 6.10
C GLN A 6 -7.35 -2.23 5.39
N LEU A 7 -6.83 -3.25 6.09
CA LEU A 7 -6.47 -4.53 5.51
C LEU A 7 -7.69 -5.33 5.06
N THR A 8 -8.79 -5.32 5.82
CA THR A 8 -10.03 -5.98 5.41
C THR A 8 -10.61 -5.31 4.15
N PHE A 9 -10.72 -3.98 4.15
CA PHE A 9 -11.18 -3.26 2.96
C PHE A 9 -10.23 -3.45 1.77
N ALA A 10 -8.92 -3.44 2.02
CA ALA A 10 -7.92 -3.66 1.01
C ALA A 10 -8.00 -5.05 0.38
N ALA A 11 -8.20 -6.09 1.19
CA ALA A 11 -8.39 -7.46 0.72
C ALA A 11 -9.66 -7.60 -0.13
N GLU A 12 -10.76 -6.98 0.27
CA GLU A 12 -12.00 -7.00 -0.50
C GLU A 12 -11.84 -6.31 -1.86
N GLU A 13 -11.24 -5.12 -1.91
CA GLU A 13 -11.05 -4.42 -3.18
C GLU A 13 -10.00 -5.09 -4.08
N LEU A 14 -8.90 -5.58 -3.51
CA LEU A 14 -7.87 -6.28 -4.29
C LEU A 14 -8.37 -7.61 -4.85
N SER A 15 -9.29 -8.30 -4.16
CA SER A 15 -9.91 -9.51 -4.70
C SER A 15 -10.68 -9.24 -6.00
N LYS A 16 -11.32 -8.08 -6.12
CA LYS A 16 -12.02 -7.66 -7.34
C LYS A 16 -11.06 -7.32 -8.49
N LEU A 17 -9.83 -6.91 -8.18
CA LEU A 17 -8.83 -6.59 -9.19
C LEU A 17 -8.25 -7.83 -9.89
N ALA A 18 -8.28 -8.99 -9.23
CA ALA A 18 -7.83 -10.25 -9.84
C ALA A 18 -8.72 -10.69 -11.02
N GLU A 19 -9.99 -10.27 -11.01
CA GLU A 19 -10.99 -10.66 -12.03
C GLU A 19 -11.16 -9.60 -13.14
N HIS A 20 -10.52 -8.44 -13.03
CA HIS A 20 -10.75 -7.33 -13.95
C HIS A 20 -9.86 -7.41 -15.21
N PRO A 21 -10.44 -7.42 -16.42
CA PRO A 21 -9.65 -7.30 -17.65
C PRO A 21 -9.18 -5.85 -17.85
N GLY A 22 -7.87 -5.63 -17.91
CA GLY A 22 -7.26 -4.33 -18.17
C GLY A 22 -5.96 -4.08 -17.42
N PRO A 23 -5.31 -2.93 -17.65
CA PRO A 23 -4.06 -2.58 -16.99
C PRO A 23 -4.26 -2.45 -15.47
N ILE A 24 -3.43 -3.13 -14.69
CA ILE A 24 -3.57 -3.18 -13.23
C ILE A 24 -3.19 -1.86 -12.56
N ILE A 25 -2.25 -1.09 -13.13
CA ILE A 25 -1.70 0.11 -12.50
C ILE A 25 -2.76 1.19 -12.23
N PRO A 26 -3.65 1.55 -13.18
CA PRO A 26 -4.75 2.47 -12.92
C PRO A 26 -5.66 2.03 -11.77
N LEU A 27 -5.96 0.73 -11.69
CA LEU A 27 -6.83 0.19 -10.65
C LEU A 27 -6.18 0.24 -9.26
N VAL A 28 -4.90 -0.09 -9.17
CA VAL A 28 -4.13 0.05 -7.91
C VAL A 28 -4.02 1.52 -7.50
N ARG A 29 -3.87 2.45 -8.45
CA ARG A 29 -3.86 3.89 -8.16
C ARG A 29 -5.17 4.36 -7.55
N GLU A 30 -6.31 3.93 -8.13
CA GLU A 30 -7.63 4.25 -7.59
C GLU A 30 -7.80 3.70 -6.17
N PHE A 31 -7.43 2.42 -5.98
CA PHE A 31 -7.44 1.77 -4.68
C PHE A 31 -6.63 2.54 -3.61
N LEU A 32 -5.40 2.98 -3.95
CA LEU A 32 -4.56 3.78 -3.06
C LEU A 32 -5.19 5.13 -2.70
N MET A 33 -5.86 5.77 -3.67
CA MET A 33 -6.56 7.04 -3.41
C MET A 33 -7.77 6.83 -2.49
N ASP A 34 -8.49 5.73 -2.65
CA ASP A 34 -9.58 5.37 -1.73
C ASP A 34 -9.08 5.10 -0.32
N MET A 35 -7.94 4.42 -0.17
CA MET A 35 -7.30 4.28 1.13
C MET A 35 -6.97 5.64 1.75
N CYS A 36 -6.40 6.57 0.97
CA CYS A 36 -6.08 7.92 1.44
C CYS A 36 -7.33 8.69 1.88
N ARG A 37 -8.45 8.57 1.17
CA ARG A 37 -9.72 9.23 1.52
C ARG A 37 -10.32 8.73 2.82
N LYS A 38 -10.06 7.47 3.18
CA LYS A 38 -10.56 6.83 4.41
C LYS A 38 -9.66 7.07 5.61
N LEU A 39 -8.43 7.51 5.40
CA LEU A 39 -7.51 7.85 6.48
C LEU A 39 -7.94 9.16 7.15
N PRO A 40 -7.75 9.27 8.49
CA PRO A 40 -7.89 10.55 9.15
C PRO A 40 -6.97 11.59 8.50
N PRO A 41 -7.47 12.80 8.19
CA PRO A 41 -6.65 13.88 7.63
C PRO A 41 -5.72 14.52 8.69
N ASP A 42 -5.68 13.98 9.90
CA ASP A 42 -4.96 14.52 11.06
C ASP A 42 -3.57 13.86 11.17
N ARG A 43 -2.53 14.66 10.89
CA ARG A 43 -1.11 14.25 10.99
C ARG A 43 -0.74 13.75 12.39
N PRO A 44 -0.99 14.50 13.48
CA PRO A 44 -0.80 14.02 14.84
C PRO A 44 -1.43 12.65 15.11
N LEU A 45 -2.64 12.40 14.62
CA LEU A 45 -3.31 11.13 14.81
C LEU A 45 -2.58 9.98 14.09
N ILE A 46 -2.15 10.18 12.84
CA ILE A 46 -1.34 9.19 12.12
C ILE A 46 -0.02 8.91 12.86
N LEU A 47 0.64 9.94 13.39
CA LEU A 47 1.86 9.78 14.17
C LEU A 47 1.61 8.99 15.46
N ALA A 48 0.55 9.32 16.20
CA ALA A 48 0.19 8.64 17.44
C ALA A 48 -0.13 7.16 17.20
N LEU A 49 -0.80 6.83 16.09
CA LEU A 49 -1.07 5.44 15.70
C LEU A 49 0.22 4.68 15.39
N ASN A 50 1.13 5.26 14.61
CA ASN A 50 2.44 4.67 14.33
C ASN A 50 3.23 4.45 15.62
N GLN A 51 3.29 5.45 16.51
CA GLN A 51 3.96 5.34 17.80
C GLN A 51 3.32 4.26 18.69
N SER A 52 1.99 4.17 18.73
CA SER A 52 1.26 3.14 19.49
C SER A 52 1.63 1.74 19.01
N THR A 53 1.65 1.52 17.70
CA THR A 53 2.06 0.22 17.13
C THR A 53 3.52 -0.10 17.43
N LEU A 54 4.43 0.85 17.21
CA LEU A 54 5.88 0.62 17.37
C LEU A 54 6.32 0.44 18.83
N THR A 55 5.62 1.05 19.78
CA THR A 55 5.92 0.94 21.23
C THR A 55 5.18 -0.22 21.92
N ASN A 56 4.19 -0.83 21.26
CA ASN A 56 3.42 -1.93 21.81
C ASN A 56 3.75 -3.24 21.09
N ARG A 57 4.52 -4.12 21.76
CA ARG A 57 4.95 -5.41 21.20
C ARG A 57 3.81 -6.27 20.65
N LYS A 58 2.63 -6.28 21.31
CA LYS A 58 1.49 -7.07 20.83
C LYS A 58 0.93 -6.51 19.52
N LEU A 59 0.84 -5.19 19.40
CA LEU A 59 0.36 -4.55 18.18
C LEU A 59 1.37 -4.69 17.03
N LEU A 60 2.67 -4.58 17.34
CA LEU A 60 3.73 -4.80 16.36
C LEU A 60 3.73 -6.23 15.80
N GLU A 61 3.59 -7.25 16.66
CA GLU A 61 3.51 -8.64 16.18
C GLU A 61 2.21 -8.90 15.38
N LEU A 62 1.11 -8.24 15.76
CA LEU A 62 -0.15 -8.30 15.02
C LEU A 62 -0.02 -7.68 13.62
N GLU A 63 0.65 -6.54 13.50
CA GLU A 63 0.92 -5.88 12.21
C GLU A 63 1.78 -6.78 11.30
N LYS A 64 2.87 -7.34 11.83
CA LYS A 64 3.73 -8.28 11.08
C LYS A 64 2.96 -9.47 10.52
N THR A 65 2.11 -10.09 11.34
CA THR A 65 1.35 -11.28 10.94
C THR A 65 0.24 -10.96 9.93
N LYS A 66 -0.32 -9.75 9.95
CA LYS A 66 -1.37 -9.35 9.01
C LYS A 66 -0.87 -8.88 7.66
N ASN A 67 0.35 -8.35 7.60
CA ASN A 67 0.93 -7.88 6.35
C ASN A 67 1.32 -9.04 5.42
N GLU A 68 1.53 -10.25 5.95
CA GLU A 68 1.98 -11.39 5.16
C GLU A 68 0.91 -11.90 4.16
N PRO A 69 -0.34 -12.23 4.57
CA PRO A 69 -1.39 -12.61 3.63
C PRO A 69 -1.70 -11.53 2.60
N PHE A 70 -1.63 -10.26 3.02
CA PHE A 70 -1.83 -9.13 2.13
C PHE A 70 -0.76 -9.05 1.03
N LYS A 71 0.51 -9.23 1.40
CA LYS A 71 1.63 -9.26 0.46
C LYS A 71 1.55 -10.44 -0.49
N GLU A 72 1.08 -11.61 -0.04
CA GLU A 72 0.85 -12.77 -0.90
C GLU A 72 -0.21 -12.50 -1.96
N MET A 73 -1.35 -11.93 -1.55
CA MET A 73 -2.42 -11.55 -2.47
C MET A 73 -1.93 -10.51 -3.50
N LEU A 74 -1.23 -9.47 -3.06
CA LEU A 74 -0.68 -8.44 -3.94
C LEU A 74 0.37 -9.02 -4.91
N ALA A 75 1.21 -9.94 -4.45
CA ALA A 75 2.18 -10.64 -5.29
C ALA A 75 1.48 -11.46 -6.40
N GLY A 76 0.36 -12.11 -6.10
CA GLY A 76 -0.44 -12.83 -7.10
C GLY A 76 -0.94 -11.92 -8.21
N ILE A 77 -1.50 -10.76 -7.84
CA ILE A 77 -1.98 -9.74 -8.79
C ILE A 77 -0.85 -9.23 -9.68
N ILE A 78 0.32 -8.91 -9.07
CA ILE A 78 1.49 -8.44 -9.79
C ILE A 78 2.01 -9.52 -10.75
N ALA A 79 2.09 -10.77 -10.32
CA ALA A 79 2.53 -11.88 -11.16
C ALA A 79 1.61 -12.05 -12.39
N SER A 80 0.29 -11.94 -12.21
CA SER A 80 -0.64 -11.96 -13.34
C SER A 80 -0.43 -10.78 -14.30
N ALA A 81 -0.14 -9.58 -13.79
CA ALA A 81 0.17 -8.41 -14.62
C ALA A 81 1.51 -8.55 -15.37
N GLN A 82 2.52 -9.18 -14.74
CA GLN A 82 3.79 -9.51 -15.40
C GLN A 82 3.58 -10.50 -16.56
N LEU A 83 2.72 -11.52 -16.39
CA LEU A 83 2.37 -12.45 -17.47
C LEU A 83 1.69 -11.75 -18.67
N ARG A 84 0.99 -10.65 -18.42
CA ARG A 84 0.35 -9.82 -19.46
C ARG A 84 1.28 -8.74 -20.04
N GLY A 85 2.50 -8.61 -19.52
CA GLY A 85 3.45 -7.58 -19.95
C GLY A 85 3.11 -6.17 -19.47
N GLU A 86 2.29 -6.02 -18.44
CA GLU A 86 1.91 -4.71 -17.86
C GLU A 86 2.91 -4.20 -16.82
N ILE A 87 3.66 -5.11 -16.21
CA ILE A 87 4.69 -4.84 -15.20
C ILE A 87 5.95 -5.59 -15.63
N ASN A 88 7.11 -4.96 -15.46
CA ASN A 88 8.41 -5.56 -15.73
C ASN A 88 8.60 -6.88 -14.94
N ALA A 89 8.95 -7.95 -15.66
CA ALA A 89 9.13 -9.30 -15.12
C ALA A 89 10.55 -9.58 -14.57
N SER A 90 11.51 -8.65 -14.70
CA SER A 90 12.88 -8.83 -14.20
C SER A 90 12.98 -8.74 -12.67
N ILE A 91 11.95 -8.22 -12.01
CA ILE A 91 11.86 -8.13 -10.55
C ILE A 91 10.79 -9.13 -10.07
N PRO A 92 11.09 -9.99 -9.07
CA PRO A 92 10.09 -10.92 -8.54
C PRO A 92 8.84 -10.21 -8.01
N ALA A 93 7.65 -10.68 -8.38
CA ALA A 93 6.37 -10.10 -7.96
C ALA A 93 6.26 -9.90 -6.43
N ARG A 94 6.78 -10.85 -5.65
CA ARG A 94 6.80 -10.77 -4.19
C ARG A 94 7.66 -9.63 -3.66
N MET A 95 8.78 -9.31 -4.32
CA MET A 95 9.62 -8.16 -3.95
C MET A 95 8.90 -6.84 -4.29
N ILE A 96 8.23 -6.77 -5.44
CA ILE A 96 7.42 -5.61 -5.81
C ILE A 96 6.29 -5.39 -4.77
N ALA A 97 5.61 -6.45 -4.36
CA ALA A 97 4.55 -6.38 -3.34
C ALA A 97 5.09 -5.87 -1.99
N ASP A 98 6.25 -6.37 -1.57
CA ASP A 98 6.88 -5.93 -0.32
C ASP A 98 7.29 -4.45 -0.38
N LEU A 99 7.88 -4.01 -1.49
CA LEU A 99 8.23 -2.60 -1.72
C LEU A 99 7.00 -1.69 -1.78
N ALA A 100 5.88 -2.15 -2.32
CA ALA A 100 4.63 -1.38 -2.32
C ALA A 100 4.13 -1.10 -0.89
N VAL A 101 4.13 -2.13 -0.03
CA VAL A 101 3.76 -1.99 1.39
C VAL A 101 4.74 -1.06 2.11
N GLN A 102 6.04 -1.27 1.93
CA GLN A 102 7.06 -0.40 2.52
C GLN A 102 6.91 1.07 2.07
N THR A 103 6.57 1.30 0.81
CA THR A 103 6.34 2.65 0.26
C THR A 103 5.14 3.31 0.95
N TYR A 104 4.03 2.58 1.09
CA TYR A 104 2.84 3.07 1.78
C TYR A 104 3.12 3.40 3.25
N ASP A 105 3.72 2.47 4.00
CA ASP A 105 4.04 2.67 5.42
C ASP A 105 5.04 3.83 5.61
N GLY A 106 6.05 3.90 4.74
CA GLY A 106 7.04 4.97 4.74
C GLY A 106 6.42 6.34 4.51
N VAL A 107 5.48 6.46 3.57
CA VAL A 107 4.73 7.70 3.32
C VAL A 107 3.93 8.10 4.56
N LEU A 108 3.18 7.17 5.17
CA LEU A 108 2.38 7.48 6.36
C LEU A 108 3.23 7.94 7.53
N LEU A 109 4.34 7.26 7.80
CA LEU A 109 5.24 7.62 8.88
C LEU A 109 5.92 8.97 8.61
N TYR A 110 6.38 9.22 7.38
CA TYR A 110 7.03 10.46 7.01
C TYR A 110 6.07 11.65 7.09
N TRP A 111 4.87 11.51 6.52
CA TRP A 111 3.82 12.52 6.54
C TRP A 111 3.29 12.79 7.96
N GLY A 112 3.10 11.74 8.77
CA GLY A 112 2.66 11.87 10.16
C GLY A 112 3.63 12.68 11.03
N LYS A 113 4.94 12.66 10.72
CA LYS A 113 5.94 13.51 11.39
C LYS A 113 5.81 15.01 11.04
N GLY A 114 4.87 15.38 10.17
CA GLY A 114 4.74 16.74 9.65
C GLY A 114 5.73 17.07 8.54
N LEU A 115 6.32 16.07 7.90
CA LEU A 115 7.23 16.22 6.78
C LEU A 115 6.50 16.01 5.44
N GLY A 116 7.11 16.47 4.35
CA GLY A 116 6.53 16.33 3.00
C GLY A 116 5.34 17.26 2.75
N ASP A 117 4.50 16.89 1.78
CA ASP A 117 3.33 17.68 1.36
C ASP A 117 2.25 17.73 2.46
N ASP A 118 1.56 18.88 2.58
CA ASP A 118 0.45 19.09 3.53
C ASP A 118 -0.70 18.09 3.37
N ARG A 119 -0.95 17.62 2.15
CA ARG A 119 -1.98 16.64 1.84
C ARG A 119 -1.37 15.27 1.68
N LEU A 120 -1.83 14.32 2.51
CA LEU A 120 -1.41 12.92 2.42
C LEU A 120 -1.63 12.35 1.01
N SER A 121 -2.74 12.69 0.37
CA SER A 121 -3.06 12.23 -0.99
C SER A 121 -2.00 12.64 -2.02
N ASN A 122 -1.46 13.85 -1.92
CA ASN A 122 -0.41 14.32 -2.82
C ASN A 122 0.88 13.54 -2.60
N GLN A 123 1.27 13.39 -1.33
CA GLN A 123 2.46 12.63 -0.96
C GLN A 123 2.36 11.17 -1.40
N MET A 124 1.20 10.54 -1.22
CA MET A 124 0.95 9.17 -1.67
C MET A 124 0.99 9.06 -3.20
N ALA A 125 0.34 10.00 -3.91
CA ALA A 125 0.29 9.99 -5.36
C ALA A 125 1.68 10.12 -5.98
N ILE A 126 2.54 11.03 -5.50
CA ILE A 126 3.89 11.21 -6.05
C ILE A 126 4.80 10.01 -5.72
N SER A 127 4.72 9.46 -4.51
CA SER A 127 5.51 8.29 -4.13
C SER A 127 5.15 7.06 -4.96
N PHE A 128 3.85 6.83 -5.17
CA PHE A 128 3.41 5.71 -5.99
C PHE A 128 3.59 5.94 -7.49
N GLU A 129 3.54 7.18 -7.99
CA GLU A 129 3.91 7.50 -9.37
C GLU A 129 5.36 7.09 -9.66
N LEU A 130 6.30 7.40 -8.76
CA LEU A 130 7.69 6.99 -8.89
C LEU A 130 7.86 5.47 -8.79
N PHE A 131 7.16 4.84 -7.85
CA PHE A 131 7.13 3.39 -7.71
C PHE A 131 6.65 2.71 -9.01
N PHE A 132 5.51 3.15 -9.57
CA PHE A 132 4.96 2.58 -10.81
C PHE A 132 5.88 2.78 -12.01
N LYS A 133 6.51 3.95 -12.14
CA LYS A 133 7.54 4.18 -13.18
C LYS A 133 8.72 3.22 -13.06
N GLY A 134 9.10 2.85 -11.84
CA GLY A 134 10.20 1.91 -11.59
C GLY A 134 9.87 0.45 -11.94
N ILE A 135 8.58 0.09 -12.08
CA ILE A 135 8.12 -1.28 -12.38
C ILE A 135 7.36 -1.39 -13.69
N ALA A 136 7.22 -0.29 -14.44
CA ALA A 136 6.65 -0.30 -15.78
C ALA A 136 7.48 -1.22 -16.72
N PRO A 137 6.88 -1.75 -17.80
CA PRO A 137 7.54 -2.70 -18.72
C PRO A 137 8.86 -2.22 -19.30
#